data_AF-A0A5S3SH59-F1
#
_entry.id   AF-A0A5S3SH59-F1
#
_cell.length_a   1.000
_cell.length_b   1.000
_cell.length_c   1.000
_cell.angle_alpha   90.00
_cell.angle_beta   90.00
_cell.angle_gamma   90.00
#
_symmetry.space_group_name_H-M   'P 1'
#
loop_
_entity.id
_entity.type
_entity.pdbx_description
1 polymer ?
#
loop_
_entity_poly.entity_id
_entity_poly.type
_entity_poly.pdbx_seq_one_letter_code
_entity_poly.pdbx_strand_id
1 'polypeptide(L)'
;MKKLISTFITLILCSYSFAGTLFPKHDINDPKLSKNIVMQQCQKSLMYAPGQLEKWCEKAYEMGYWQALEVISLHTNDGSRYITEAQRHAENGDPDGILALAFVYESGRFVTQNLHRSIALYNQYLNENQGIEEEKMRVNRTHEALYLIYTELGDFEKAAEQKRFLDGSNYTESKEAILKKQIQEAGISIDSEQ
;
A
#
# COMPACT_ATOMS: atom_id res chain seq x y z
N MET A 1 57.11 41.62 6.94
CA MET A 1 56.30 41.72 5.71
C MET A 1 56.61 40.56 4.79
N LYS A 2 55.72 39.57 4.65
CA LYS A 2 55.56 38.71 3.46
C LYS A 2 54.32 37.81 3.62
N LYS A 3 53.27 38.26 2.91
CA LYS A 3 52.11 37.58 2.29
C LYS A 3 51.46 36.40 3.01
N LEU A 4 50.29 36.71 3.57
CA LEU A 4 49.20 35.78 3.91
C LEU A 4 48.61 35.23 2.61
N ILE A 5 48.75 33.93 2.36
CA ILE A 5 48.09 33.25 1.24
C ILE A 5 46.75 32.74 1.78
N SER A 6 45.67 33.43 1.39
CA SER A 6 44.30 33.02 1.68
C SER A 6 43.93 31.89 0.72
N THR A 7 43.93 30.65 1.22
CA THR A 7 43.40 29.48 0.51
C THR A 7 41.89 29.46 0.70
N PHE A 8 41.17 29.87 -0.34
CA PHE A 8 39.72 29.74 -0.43
C PHE A 8 39.40 28.27 -0.74
N ILE A 9 39.12 27.48 0.30
CA ILE A 9 38.63 26.11 0.14
C ILE A 9 37.14 26.22 -0.22
N THR A 10 36.85 26.13 -1.52
CA THR A 10 35.50 25.90 -2.02
C THR A 10 34.97 24.59 -1.44
N LEU A 11 34.05 24.69 -0.48
CA LEU A 11 33.16 23.60 -0.10
C LEU A 11 32.32 23.25 -1.34
N ILE A 12 32.75 22.22 -2.06
CA ILE A 12 31.88 21.51 -3.00
C ILE A 12 30.84 20.83 -2.10
N LEU A 13 29.68 21.48 -1.96
CA LEU A 13 28.47 20.81 -1.53
C LEU A 13 28.15 19.79 -2.63
N CYS A 14 28.71 18.59 -2.51
CA CYS A 14 28.14 17.41 -3.15
C CYS A 14 26.72 17.32 -2.59
N SER A 15 25.76 17.83 -3.35
CA SER A 15 24.39 17.36 -3.31
C SER A 15 24.45 15.88 -3.68
N TYR A 16 24.78 15.03 -2.70
CA TYR A 16 24.42 13.62 -2.78
C TYR A 16 22.91 13.63 -2.94
N SER A 17 22.46 13.50 -4.18
CA SER A 17 21.08 13.28 -4.50
C SER A 17 20.67 12.00 -3.77
N PHE A 18 20.02 12.15 -2.62
CA PHE A 18 19.40 11.05 -1.86
C PHE A 18 18.40 10.24 -2.72
N ALA A 19 18.10 10.68 -3.95
CA ALA A 19 17.35 9.92 -4.94
C ALA A 19 17.88 8.48 -5.17
N GLY A 20 19.19 8.25 -5.07
CA GLY A 20 19.77 6.91 -5.29
C GLY A 20 19.44 5.88 -4.20
N THR A 21 19.07 6.31 -2.99
CA THR A 21 18.69 5.39 -1.90
C THR A 21 17.21 5.04 -1.95
N LEU A 22 16.36 5.95 -2.43
CA LEU A 22 14.91 5.78 -2.46
C LEU A 22 14.43 5.00 -3.68
N PHE A 23 15.16 5.06 -4.81
CA PHE A 23 14.92 4.25 -6.01
C PHE A 23 16.21 3.51 -6.45
N PRO A 24 16.49 2.32 -5.88
CA PRO A 24 17.69 1.56 -6.21
C PRO A 24 17.79 1.24 -7.70
N LYS A 25 18.99 1.31 -8.27
CA LYS A 25 19.20 0.98 -9.68
C LYS A 25 19.19 -0.55 -9.86
N HIS A 26 18.26 -1.05 -10.66
CA HIS A 26 18.26 -2.42 -11.16
C HIS A 26 18.17 -2.41 -12.68
N ASP A 27 18.79 -3.39 -13.32
CA ASP A 27 18.55 -3.67 -14.74
C ASP A 27 17.22 -4.41 -14.86
N ILE A 28 16.22 -3.78 -15.47
CA ILE A 28 14.90 -4.36 -15.66
C ILE A 28 14.94 -5.65 -16.49
N ASN A 29 15.99 -5.91 -17.26
CA ASN A 29 16.12 -7.15 -18.04
C ASN A 29 16.93 -8.23 -17.34
N ASP A 30 17.44 -7.99 -16.12
CA ASP A 30 18.17 -9.02 -15.39
C ASP A 30 17.25 -10.21 -15.08
N PRO A 31 17.56 -11.42 -15.61
CA PRO A 31 16.73 -12.60 -15.42
C PRO A 31 16.75 -13.14 -13.98
N LYS A 32 17.69 -12.66 -13.14
CA LYS A 32 17.79 -13.03 -11.73
C LYS A 32 16.95 -12.14 -10.82
N LEU A 33 16.30 -11.10 -11.34
CA LEU A 33 15.44 -10.25 -10.54
C LEU A 33 14.28 -11.06 -9.95
N SER A 34 14.19 -11.05 -8.63
CA SER A 34 13.06 -11.66 -7.94
C SER A 34 11.80 -10.84 -8.17
N LYS A 35 10.67 -11.53 -8.24
CA LYS A 35 9.36 -10.88 -8.39
C LYS A 35 9.11 -9.80 -7.32
N ASN A 36 9.58 -10.01 -6.09
CA ASN A 36 9.47 -9.05 -4.99
C ASN A 36 10.22 -7.74 -5.29
N ILE A 37 11.44 -7.83 -5.84
CA ILE A 37 12.22 -6.64 -6.20
C ILE A 37 11.52 -5.87 -7.33
N VAL A 38 11.01 -6.58 -8.33
CA VAL A 38 10.27 -5.95 -9.44
C VAL A 38 9.02 -5.22 -8.93
N MET A 39 8.24 -5.85 -8.05
CA MET A 39 7.07 -5.20 -7.45
C MET A 39 7.45 -4.00 -6.57
N GLN A 40 8.54 -4.09 -5.81
CA GLN A 40 9.05 -2.94 -5.04
C GLN A 40 9.47 -1.78 -5.94
N GLN A 41 10.12 -2.06 -7.07
CA GLN A 41 10.46 -1.04 -8.06
C GLN A 41 9.20 -0.41 -8.68
N CYS A 42 8.19 -1.22 -9.01
CA CYS A 42 6.88 -0.74 -9.44
C CYS A 42 6.28 0.23 -8.40
N GLN A 43 6.17 -0.17 -7.14
CA GLN A 43 5.58 0.69 -6.10
C GLN A 43 6.36 1.99 -5.88
N LYS A 44 7.69 1.91 -5.84
CA LYS A 44 8.56 3.08 -5.64
C LYS A 44 8.55 4.03 -6.83
N SER A 45 8.33 3.52 -8.04
CA SER A 45 8.33 4.33 -9.26
C SER A 45 7.25 5.42 -9.22
N LEU A 46 6.12 5.19 -8.53
CA LEU A 46 5.02 6.15 -8.42
C LEU A 46 5.47 7.51 -7.90
N MET A 47 6.39 7.53 -6.94
CA MET A 47 6.91 8.76 -6.35
C MET A 47 8.29 9.14 -6.91
N TYR A 48 9.16 8.16 -7.12
CA TYR A 48 10.59 8.43 -7.34
C TYR A 48 11.04 8.31 -8.80
N ALA A 49 10.25 7.65 -9.66
CA ALA A 49 10.61 7.42 -11.06
C ALA A 49 9.37 7.19 -11.95
N PRO A 50 8.42 8.15 -12.05
CA PRO A 50 7.15 7.94 -12.73
C PRO A 50 7.32 7.56 -14.22
N GLY A 51 8.37 8.05 -14.89
CA GLY A 51 8.67 7.66 -16.28
C GLY A 51 9.13 6.19 -16.46
N GLN A 52 9.41 5.46 -15.38
CA GLN A 52 9.71 4.02 -15.41
C GLN A 52 8.54 3.18 -14.88
N LEU A 53 7.46 3.80 -14.41
CA LEU A 53 6.40 3.13 -13.67
C LEU A 53 5.74 2.03 -14.46
N GLU A 54 5.23 2.35 -15.64
CA GLU A 54 4.54 1.37 -16.48
C GLU A 54 5.45 0.19 -16.77
N LYS A 55 6.73 0.42 -17.13
CA LYS A 55 7.67 -0.67 -17.41
C LYS A 55 7.88 -1.60 -16.21
N TRP A 56 8.11 -1.05 -15.02
CA TRP A 56 8.32 -1.87 -13.83
C TRP A 56 7.05 -2.60 -13.39
N CYS A 57 5.89 -1.94 -13.47
CA CYS A 57 4.62 -2.52 -13.08
C CYS A 57 4.09 -3.56 -14.07
N GLU A 58 4.29 -3.37 -15.38
CA GLU A 58 3.99 -4.39 -16.39
C GLU A 58 4.89 -5.61 -16.21
N LYS A 59 6.19 -5.41 -15.95
CA LYS A 59 7.07 -6.54 -15.62
C LYS A 59 6.59 -7.27 -14.35
N ALA A 60 6.14 -6.54 -13.33
CA ALA A 60 5.58 -7.17 -12.12
C ALA A 60 4.31 -7.98 -12.45
N TYR A 61 3.43 -7.43 -13.28
CA TYR A 61 2.22 -8.10 -13.78
C TYR A 61 2.55 -9.39 -14.54
N GLU A 62 3.49 -9.34 -15.49
CA GLU A 62 3.99 -10.50 -16.24
C GLU A 62 4.60 -11.59 -15.33
N MET A 63 5.14 -11.19 -14.18
CA MET A 63 5.65 -12.11 -13.14
C MET A 63 4.57 -12.59 -12.15
N GLY A 64 3.31 -12.28 -12.40
CA GLY A 64 2.15 -12.75 -11.63
C GLY A 64 1.68 -11.83 -10.51
N TYR A 65 2.19 -10.59 -10.39
CA TYR A 65 1.64 -9.59 -9.47
C TYR A 65 0.55 -8.78 -10.14
N TRP A 66 -0.66 -9.32 -10.17
CA TRP A 66 -1.80 -8.62 -10.75
C TRP A 66 -2.10 -7.28 -10.05
N GLN A 67 -1.78 -7.16 -8.75
CA GLN A 67 -1.94 -5.91 -7.99
C GLN A 67 -1.02 -4.77 -8.49
N ALA A 68 0.02 -5.06 -9.28
CA ALA A 68 0.83 -4.02 -9.91
C ALA A 68 0.00 -3.10 -10.84
N LEU A 69 -1.11 -3.61 -11.37
CA LEU A 69 -2.05 -2.83 -12.17
C LEU A 69 -2.69 -1.70 -11.37
N GLU A 70 -2.82 -1.80 -10.04
CA GLU A 70 -3.31 -0.70 -9.21
C GLU A 70 -2.38 0.51 -9.33
N VAL A 71 -1.07 0.29 -9.29
CA VAL A 71 -0.07 1.37 -9.36
C VAL A 71 -0.10 2.04 -10.73
N ILE A 72 -0.27 1.27 -11.81
CA ILE A 72 -0.52 1.81 -13.17
C ILE A 72 -1.81 2.63 -13.15
N SER A 73 -2.89 2.10 -12.58
CA SER A 73 -4.19 2.76 -12.53
C SER A 73 -4.14 4.09 -11.79
N LEU A 74 -3.37 4.16 -10.70
CA LEU A 74 -3.13 5.41 -9.97
C LEU A 74 -2.32 6.43 -10.79
N HIS A 75 -1.42 5.96 -11.64
CA HIS A 75 -0.60 6.81 -12.50
C HIS A 75 -1.39 7.36 -13.70
N THR A 76 -2.21 6.52 -14.34
CA THR A 76 -2.94 6.84 -15.57
C THR A 76 -4.35 7.35 -15.32
N ASN A 77 -4.86 7.18 -14.09
CA ASN A 77 -6.26 7.36 -13.71
C ASN A 77 -7.24 6.43 -14.49
N ASP A 78 -6.73 5.34 -15.08
CA ASP A 78 -7.53 4.29 -15.72
C ASP A 78 -7.39 2.98 -14.95
N GLY A 79 -8.44 2.62 -14.20
CA GLY A 79 -8.50 1.40 -13.41
C GLY A 79 -9.09 0.18 -14.11
N SER A 80 -9.43 0.27 -15.40
CA SER A 80 -10.18 -0.77 -16.10
C SER A 80 -9.53 -2.16 -15.99
N ARG A 81 -8.23 -2.26 -16.29
CA ARG A 81 -7.47 -3.52 -16.19
C ARG A 81 -7.38 -4.05 -14.77
N TYR A 82 -7.14 -3.18 -13.79
CA TYR A 82 -7.07 -3.56 -12.38
C TYR A 82 -8.40 -4.13 -11.89
N ILE A 83 -9.52 -3.49 -12.25
CA ILE A 83 -10.86 -3.94 -11.88
C ILE A 83 -11.17 -5.30 -12.52
N THR A 84 -10.81 -5.50 -13.80
CA THR A 84 -11.02 -6.79 -14.47
C THR A 84 -10.24 -7.93 -13.79
N GLU A 85 -9.00 -7.72 -13.38
CA GLU A 85 -8.27 -8.74 -12.61
C GLU A 85 -8.88 -8.93 -11.22
N ALA A 86 -9.21 -7.86 -10.50
CA ALA A 86 -9.84 -7.97 -9.19
C ALA A 86 -11.17 -8.76 -9.24
N GLN A 87 -11.98 -8.57 -10.31
CA GLN A 87 -13.17 -9.37 -10.59
C GLN A 87 -12.85 -10.84 -10.78
N ARG A 88 -11.90 -11.18 -11.65
CA ARG A 88 -11.48 -12.57 -11.88
C ARG A 88 -11.01 -13.23 -10.58
N HIS A 89 -10.24 -12.52 -9.76
CA HIS A 89 -9.76 -13.02 -8.48
C HIS A 89 -10.91 -13.22 -7.48
N ALA A 90 -11.81 -12.24 -7.35
CA ALA A 90 -12.97 -12.33 -6.47
C ALA A 90 -13.93 -13.48 -6.86
N GLU A 91 -14.16 -13.70 -8.16
CA GLU A 91 -14.98 -14.80 -8.68
C GLU A 91 -14.41 -16.18 -8.32
N ASN A 92 -13.11 -16.28 -8.11
CA ASN A 92 -12.42 -17.50 -7.66
C ASN A 92 -12.29 -17.60 -6.13
N GLY A 93 -12.90 -16.67 -5.38
CA GLY A 93 -12.80 -16.64 -3.92
C GLY A 93 -11.44 -16.18 -3.40
N ASP A 94 -10.63 -15.50 -4.22
CA ASP A 94 -9.35 -14.93 -3.77
C ASP A 94 -9.62 -13.71 -2.86
N PRO A 95 -9.19 -13.74 -1.59
CA PRO A 95 -9.37 -12.63 -0.66
C PRO A 95 -8.80 -11.29 -1.17
N ASP A 96 -7.69 -11.30 -1.91
CA ASP A 96 -7.08 -10.08 -2.44
C ASP A 96 -7.98 -9.44 -3.52
N GLY A 97 -8.65 -10.24 -4.34
CA GLY A 97 -9.62 -9.76 -5.33
C GLY A 97 -10.88 -9.17 -4.68
N ILE A 98 -11.41 -9.85 -3.65
CA ILE A 98 -12.59 -9.41 -2.91
C ILE A 98 -12.32 -8.06 -2.24
N LEU A 99 -11.20 -7.94 -1.51
CA LEU A 99 -10.82 -6.71 -0.82
C LEU A 99 -10.50 -5.57 -1.79
N ALA A 100 -9.84 -5.85 -2.91
CA ALA A 100 -9.57 -4.86 -3.95
C ALA A 100 -10.87 -4.26 -4.51
N LEU A 101 -11.85 -5.10 -4.84
CA LEU A 101 -13.15 -4.61 -5.30
C LEU A 101 -13.92 -3.85 -4.23
N ALA A 102 -13.88 -4.31 -2.97
CA ALA A 102 -14.52 -3.63 -1.86
C ALA A 102 -13.98 -2.19 -1.75
N PHE A 103 -12.66 -2.04 -1.71
CA PHE A 103 -11.98 -0.74 -1.66
C PHE A 103 -12.31 0.16 -2.86
N VAL A 104 -12.36 -0.40 -4.07
CA VAL A 104 -12.72 0.34 -5.29
C VAL A 104 -14.15 0.93 -5.18
N TYR A 105 -15.12 0.15 -4.69
CA TYR A 105 -16.48 0.64 -4.48
C TYR A 105 -16.61 1.57 -3.26
N GLU A 106 -15.85 1.33 -2.19
CA GLU A 106 -15.79 2.20 -1.01
C GLU A 106 -15.32 3.60 -1.38
N SER A 107 -14.19 3.67 -2.10
CA SER A 107 -13.53 4.94 -2.43
C SER A 107 -14.13 5.64 -3.64
N GLY A 108 -14.87 4.93 -4.49
CA GLY A 108 -15.25 5.42 -5.82
C GLY A 108 -14.04 5.67 -6.71
N ARG A 109 -12.90 5.03 -6.42
CA ARG A 109 -11.71 5.14 -7.27
C ARG A 109 -11.94 4.30 -8.52
N PHE A 110 -11.79 4.93 -9.69
CA PHE A 110 -12.00 4.34 -11.02
C PHE A 110 -13.45 3.97 -11.39
N VAL A 111 -14.37 3.92 -10.42
CA VAL A 111 -15.80 3.60 -10.63
C VAL A 111 -16.69 4.58 -9.87
N THR A 112 -17.99 4.59 -10.13
CA THR A 112 -18.94 5.27 -9.25
C THR A 112 -18.94 4.61 -7.87
N GLN A 113 -18.77 5.41 -6.81
CA GLN A 113 -18.82 4.95 -5.43
C GLN A 113 -20.11 4.17 -5.16
N ASN A 114 -20.00 3.05 -4.45
CA ASN A 114 -21.13 2.22 -4.07
C ASN A 114 -20.87 1.53 -2.72
N LEU A 115 -21.21 2.22 -1.64
CA LEU A 115 -20.99 1.74 -0.28
C LEU A 115 -21.71 0.43 0.02
N HIS A 116 -22.92 0.21 -0.52
CA HIS A 116 -23.64 -1.05 -0.32
C HIS A 116 -22.91 -2.24 -0.96
N ARG A 117 -22.35 -2.07 -2.17
CA ARG A 117 -21.56 -3.12 -2.82
C ARG A 117 -20.24 -3.36 -2.09
N SER A 118 -19.61 -2.30 -1.59
CA SER A 118 -18.43 -2.42 -0.73
C SER A 118 -18.73 -3.22 0.53
N ILE A 119 -19.82 -2.91 1.25
CA ILE A 119 -20.25 -3.63 2.44
C ILE A 119 -20.46 -5.11 2.14
N ALA A 120 -21.14 -5.43 1.03
CA ALA A 120 -21.38 -6.83 0.63
C ALA A 120 -20.08 -7.62 0.44
N LEU A 121 -19.08 -7.02 -0.24
CA LEU A 121 -17.78 -7.64 -0.47
C LEU A 121 -16.96 -7.77 0.81
N TYR A 122 -16.95 -6.75 1.67
CA TYR A 122 -16.28 -6.83 2.97
C TYR A 122 -16.89 -7.88 3.89
N ASN A 123 -18.22 -7.97 3.94
CA ASN A 123 -18.91 -9.02 4.69
C ASN A 123 -18.62 -10.42 4.11
N GLN A 124 -18.55 -10.55 2.77
CA GLN A 124 -18.13 -11.80 2.14
C GLN A 124 -16.72 -12.20 2.61
N TYR A 125 -15.76 -11.27 2.52
CA TYR A 125 -14.39 -11.51 2.98
C TYR A 125 -14.36 -11.96 4.45
N LEU A 126 -15.06 -11.26 5.34
CA LEU A 126 -15.13 -11.62 6.76
C LEU A 126 -15.73 -13.02 6.98
N ASN A 127 -16.82 -13.36 6.29
CA ASN A 127 -17.45 -14.68 6.42
C ASN A 127 -16.51 -15.83 6.05
N GLU A 128 -15.61 -15.62 5.08
CA GLU A 128 -14.69 -16.63 4.57
C GLU A 128 -13.36 -16.67 5.36
N ASN A 129 -12.94 -15.55 5.96
CA ASN A 129 -11.58 -15.38 6.49
C ASN A 129 -11.51 -15.09 7.99
N GLN A 130 -12.65 -14.85 8.65
CA GLN A 130 -12.66 -14.59 10.09
C GLN A 130 -12.20 -15.83 10.87
N GLY A 131 -11.19 -15.63 11.73
CA GLY A 131 -10.57 -16.68 12.54
C GLY A 131 -9.33 -17.32 11.93
N ILE A 132 -8.94 -16.96 10.71
CA ILE A 132 -7.65 -17.33 10.12
C ILE A 132 -6.58 -16.37 10.69
N GLU A 133 -5.54 -16.90 11.34
CA GLU A 133 -4.54 -16.07 12.03
C GLU A 133 -3.72 -15.23 11.05
N GLU A 134 -3.40 -15.78 9.87
CA GLU A 134 -2.70 -15.08 8.79
C GLU A 134 -3.52 -13.88 8.25
N GLU A 135 -4.84 -13.96 8.36
CA GLU A 135 -5.78 -12.93 7.91
C GLU A 135 -6.10 -11.89 8.98
N LYS A 136 -5.71 -12.12 10.25
CA LYS A 136 -6.10 -11.28 11.39
C LYS A 136 -5.92 -9.79 11.16
N MET A 137 -4.82 -9.38 10.53
CA MET A 137 -4.57 -7.97 10.21
C MET A 137 -5.53 -7.42 9.15
N ARG A 138 -5.86 -8.20 8.11
CA ARG A 138 -6.80 -7.80 7.07
C ARG A 138 -8.24 -7.85 7.57
N VAL A 139 -8.59 -8.81 8.43
CA VAL A 139 -9.85 -8.87 9.18
C VAL A 139 -10.05 -7.60 10.01
N ASN A 140 -9.07 -7.22 10.82
CA ASN A 140 -9.17 -5.99 11.63
C ASN A 140 -9.35 -4.74 10.76
N ARG A 141 -8.60 -4.62 9.66
CA ARG A 141 -8.78 -3.51 8.69
C ARG A 141 -10.16 -3.50 8.05
N THR A 142 -10.72 -4.68 7.78
CA THR A 142 -12.06 -4.79 7.19
C THR A 142 -13.14 -4.35 8.17
N HIS A 143 -13.01 -4.71 9.45
CA HIS A 143 -13.89 -4.18 10.49
C HIS A 143 -13.75 -2.66 10.65
N GLU A 144 -12.53 -2.11 10.54
CA GLU A 144 -12.29 -0.66 10.53
C GLU A 144 -12.98 0.02 9.33
N ALA A 145 -12.86 -0.53 8.13
CA ALA A 145 -13.54 -0.01 6.94
C ALA A 145 -15.06 -0.05 7.09
N LEU A 146 -15.63 -1.19 7.50
CA LEU A 146 -17.07 -1.31 7.76
C LEU A 146 -17.55 -0.34 8.84
N TYR A 147 -16.79 -0.14 9.91
CA TYR A 147 -17.12 0.85 10.94
C TYR A 147 -17.26 2.26 10.35
N LEU A 148 -16.32 2.68 9.51
CA LEU A 148 -16.34 3.99 8.86
C LEU A 148 -17.53 4.12 7.90
N ILE A 149 -17.76 3.11 7.05
CA ILE A 149 -18.86 3.12 6.09
C ILE A 149 -20.22 3.17 6.81
N TYR A 150 -20.44 2.33 7.83
CA TYR A 150 -21.71 2.34 8.58
C TYR A 150 -21.92 3.66 9.34
N THR A 151 -20.84 4.27 9.84
CA THR A 151 -20.90 5.61 10.46
C THR A 151 -21.32 6.66 9.43
N GLU A 152 -20.76 6.63 8.22
CA GLU A 152 -21.12 7.54 7.12
C GLU A 152 -22.59 7.39 6.72
N LEU A 153 -23.10 6.16 6.67
CA LEU A 153 -24.49 5.85 6.34
C LEU A 153 -25.49 6.14 7.48
N GLY A 154 -25.00 6.45 8.69
CA GLY A 154 -25.83 6.65 9.88
C GLY A 154 -26.38 5.36 10.49
N ASP A 155 -25.86 4.19 10.10
CA ASP A 155 -26.18 2.89 10.70
C ASP A 155 -25.33 2.65 11.95
N PHE A 156 -25.67 3.37 13.02
CA PHE A 156 -24.89 3.34 14.27
C PHE A 156 -24.95 1.99 14.99
N GLU A 157 -25.97 1.17 14.73
CA GLU A 157 -26.04 -0.18 15.28
C GLU A 157 -24.93 -1.04 14.68
N LYS A 158 -24.82 -1.08 13.35
CA LYS A 158 -23.77 -1.81 12.67
C LYS A 158 -22.39 -1.23 12.91
N ALA A 159 -22.25 0.09 13.00
CA ALA A 159 -20.99 0.71 13.39
C ALA A 159 -20.55 0.26 14.80
N ALA A 160 -21.47 0.24 15.77
CA ALA A 160 -21.16 -0.21 17.13
C ALA A 160 -20.74 -1.69 17.20
N GLU A 161 -21.32 -2.56 16.38
CA GLU A 161 -20.88 -3.96 16.25
C GLU A 161 -19.41 -4.04 15.84
N GLN A 162 -19.01 -3.32 14.79
CA GLN A 162 -17.64 -3.32 14.29
C GLN A 162 -16.66 -2.75 15.32
N LYS A 163 -17.06 -1.67 16.02
CA LYS A 163 -16.24 -1.06 17.06
C LYS A 163 -15.97 -2.01 18.22
N ARG A 164 -16.98 -2.77 18.67
CA ARG A 164 -16.81 -3.78 19.74
C ARG A 164 -15.84 -4.87 19.34
N PHE A 165 -15.86 -5.31 18.08
CA PHE A 165 -14.87 -6.27 17.59
C PHE A 165 -13.45 -5.70 17.68
N LEU A 166 -13.24 -4.48 17.18
CA LEU A 166 -11.93 -3.81 17.19
C LEU A 166 -11.37 -3.61 18.60
N ASP A 167 -12.25 -3.30 19.56
CA ASP A 167 -11.88 -3.16 20.98
C ASP A 167 -11.46 -4.49 21.60
N GLY A 168 -12.02 -5.61 21.13
CA GLY A 168 -11.64 -6.95 21.57
C GLY A 168 -10.40 -7.51 20.86
N SER A 169 -9.97 -6.93 19.74
CA SER A 169 -8.92 -7.49 18.89
C SER A 169 -7.51 -6.96 19.17
N ASN A 170 -7.34 -6.02 20.11
CA ASN A 170 -6.09 -5.29 20.38
C ASN A 170 -5.44 -4.74 19.10
N TYR A 171 -6.27 -4.24 18.18
CA TYR A 171 -5.81 -3.84 16.84
C TYR A 171 -4.92 -2.61 16.88
N THR A 172 -5.23 -1.64 17.75
CA THR A 172 -4.43 -0.42 17.94
C THR A 172 -3.00 -0.77 18.36
N GLU A 173 -2.85 -1.61 19.37
CA GLU A 173 -1.56 -2.06 19.89
C GLU A 173 -0.77 -2.83 18.81
N SER A 174 -1.47 -3.67 18.04
CA SER A 174 -0.87 -4.42 16.93
C SER A 174 -0.33 -3.49 15.83
N LYS A 175 -1.08 -2.42 15.50
CA LYS A 175 -0.68 -1.40 14.51
C LYS A 175 0.54 -0.61 15.00
N GLU A 176 0.56 -0.20 16.27
CA GLU A 176 1.70 0.50 16.88
C GLU A 176 2.96 -0.36 16.92
N ALA A 177 2.84 -1.64 17.27
CA ALA A 177 3.97 -2.57 17.28
C ALA A 177 4.58 -2.75 15.88
N ILE A 178 3.73 -2.89 14.85
CA ILE A 178 4.18 -2.98 13.45
C ILE A 178 4.87 -1.68 13.02
N LEU A 179 4.28 -0.52 13.31
CA LEU A 179 4.87 0.77 12.97
C LEU A 179 6.25 0.95 13.62
N LYS A 180 6.37 0.63 14.91
CA LYS A 180 7.64 0.70 15.64
C LYS A 180 8.70 -0.20 15.02
N LYS A 181 8.33 -1.43 14.63
CA LYS A 181 9.22 -2.36 13.94
C LYS A 181 9.67 -1.80 12.59
N GLN A 182 8.75 -1.28 11.78
CA GLN A 182 9.07 -0.70 10.47
C GLN A 182 10.01 0.51 10.58
N ILE A 183 9.79 1.35 11.59
CA ILE A 183 10.64 2.52 11.84
C ILE A 183 12.06 2.08 12.25
N GLN A 184 12.16 1.08 13.14
CA GLN A 184 13.45 0.51 13.52
C GLN A 184 14.18 -0.13 12.33
N GLU A 185 13.47 -0.89 11.49
CA GLU A 185 14.01 -1.50 10.27
C GLU A 185 14.46 -0.46 9.25
N ALA A 186 13.77 0.69 9.19
CA ALA A 186 14.17 1.83 8.36
C ALA A 186 15.40 2.58 8.90
N GLY A 187 15.93 2.19 10.07
CA GLY A 187 17.05 2.88 10.72
C GLY A 187 16.69 4.29 11.20
N ILE A 188 15.39 4.58 11.36
CA ILE A 188 14.88 5.85 11.85
C ILE A 188 14.80 5.74 13.38
N SER A 189 15.55 6.55 14.12
CA SER A 189 15.38 6.65 15.59
C SER A 189 14.13 7.46 15.88
N ILE A 190 13.19 6.88 16.61
CA ILE A 190 12.16 7.66 17.30
C ILE A 190 12.72 7.89 18.69
N ASP A 191 13.52 8.95 18.83
CA ASP A 191 13.82 9.44 20.17
C ASP A 191 12.49 10.00 20.70
N SER A 192 11.81 9.21 21.54
CA SER A 192 10.69 9.70 22.33
C SER A 192 11.28 10.56 23.45
N GLU A 193 11.68 11.79 23.15
CA GLU A 193 11.76 12.83 24.16
C GLU A 193 10.33 13.28 24.51
N GLN A 194 9.77 12.65 25.54
CA GLN A 194 9.09 13.23 26.71
C GLN A 194 8.19 12.20 27.40
#